data_AF-A0A2N9MBU7-F1
#
_entry.id   AF-A0A2N9MBU7-F1
#
_cell.length_a   1.000
_cell.length_b   1.000
_cell.length_c   1.000
_cell.angle_alpha   90.00
_cell.angle_beta   90.00
_cell.angle_gamma   90.00
#
_symmetry.space_group_name_H-M   'P 1'
#
loop_
_entity.id
_entity.type
_entity.pdbx_description
1 polymer ?
#
loop_
_entity_poly.entity_id
_entity_poly.type
_entity_poly.pdbx_seq_one_letter_code
_entity_poly.pdbx_strand_id
1 'polypeptide(L)' 'MLQSLEEWTRRRLRSAIWKQWKHGTVRYRELRKRGVNPRLAATTAGSAHGPWRLALRQGLAIALPNAYFDSLGIPKLTVR' A
#
# COMPACT_ATOMS: atom_id res chain seq x y z
N MET A 1 -22.13 -2.83 3.47
CA MET A 1 -21.47 -3.34 4.71
C MET A 1 -20.18 -4.11 4.40
N LEU A 2 -20.20 -5.14 3.55
CA LEU A 2 -19.00 -5.94 3.22
C LEU A 2 -17.92 -5.16 2.43
N GLN A 3 -18.31 -4.22 1.57
CA GLN A 3 -17.37 -3.36 0.82
C GLN A 3 -16.48 -2.54 1.75
N SER A 4 -17.07 -1.85 2.72
CA SER A 4 -16.33 -1.03 3.68
C SER A 4 -15.36 -1.86 4.53
N LEU A 5 -15.73 -3.10 4.86
CA LEU A 5 -14.85 -4.03 5.57
C LEU A 5 -13.68 -4.50 4.69
N GLU A 6 -13.94 -4.80 3.42
CA GLU A 6 -12.88 -5.16 2.46
C GLU A 6 -11.89 -4.00 2.31
N GLU A 7 -12.38 -2.78 2.07
CA GLU A 7 -11.56 -1.57 1.95
C GLU A 7 -10.72 -1.32 3.21
N TRP A 8 -11.35 -1.44 4.38
CA TRP A 8 -10.66 -1.31 5.67
C TRP A 8 -9.55 -2.36 5.81
N THR A 9 -9.82 -3.61 5.43
CA THR A 9 -8.87 -4.72 5.49
C THR A 9 -7.67 -4.49 4.58
N ARG A 10 -7.91 -4.12 3.30
CA ARG A 10 -6.84 -3.82 2.35
C ARG A 10 -6.00 -2.61 2.80
N ARG A 11 -6.65 -1.57 3.35
CA ARG A 11 -5.94 -0.41 3.93
C ARG A 11 -5.08 -0.81 5.13
N ARG A 12 -5.57 -1.71 5.98
CA ARG A 12 -4.82 -2.21 7.14
C ARG A 12 -3.60 -3.01 6.70
N LEU A 13 -3.74 -3.88 5.71
CA LEU A 13 -2.63 -4.65 5.12
C LEU A 13 -1.57 -3.74 4.51
N ARG A 14 -1.98 -2.74 3.72
CA ARG A 14 -1.07 -1.71 3.20
C ARG A 14 -0.30 -0.98 4.32
N SER A 15 -1.01 -0.62 5.39
CA SER A 15 -0.39 0.01 6.56
C SER A 15 0.64 -0.89 7.24
N ALA A 16 0.37 -2.20 7.32
CA ALA A 16 1.28 -3.18 7.91
C ALA A 16 2.54 -3.34 7.05
N ILE A 17 2.40 -3.49 5.73
CA ILE A 17 3.53 -3.56 4.80
C ILE A 17 4.38 -2.28 4.86
N TRP A 18 3.73 -1.11 4.94
CA TRP A 18 4.46 0.16 5.10
C TRP A 18 5.28 0.23 6.39
N LYS A 19 4.77 -0.34 7.50
CA LYS A 19 5.53 -0.47 8.75
C LYS A 19 6.69 -1.45 8.63
N GLN A 20 6.53 -2.55 7.88
CA GLN A 20 7.61 -3.50 7.60
C GLN A 20 8.75 -2.83 6.81
N TRP A 21 8.45 -1.89 5.92
CA TRP A 21 9.45 -1.04 5.27
C TRP A 21 9.96 0.04 6.23
N LYS A 22 10.80 -0.39 7.19
CA LYS A 22 11.25 0.42 8.33
C LYS A 22 12.01 1.68 7.92
N HIS A 23 12.90 1.58 6.94
CA HIS A 23 13.81 2.67 6.54
C HIS A 23 13.33 3.37 5.26
N GLY A 24 13.57 4.68 5.16
CA GLY A 24 13.21 5.48 3.98
C GLY A 24 13.83 4.95 2.68
N THR A 25 15.08 4.47 2.74
CA THR A 25 15.77 3.83 1.61
C THR A 25 15.07 2.54 1.16
N VAL A 26 14.63 1.71 2.12
CA VAL A 26 13.85 0.50 1.84
C VAL A 26 12.51 0.86 1.23
N ARG A 27 11.78 1.84 1.78
CA ARG A 27 10.51 2.32 1.22
C ARG A 27 10.67 2.75 -0.23
N TYR A 28 11.66 3.60 -0.51
CA TYR A 28 11.93 4.06 -1.88
C TYR A 28 12.24 2.89 -2.82
N ARG A 29 13.14 1.98 -2.42
CA ARG A 29 13.50 0.79 -3.21
C ARG A 29 12.29 -0.09 -3.51
N GLU A 30 11.48 -0.38 -2.49
CA GLU A 30 10.30 -1.24 -2.62
C GLU A 30 9.20 -0.59 -3.49
N LEU A 31 9.01 0.73 -3.40
CA LEU A 31 8.10 1.47 -4.27
C LEU A 31 8.58 1.43 -5.73
N ARG A 32 9.87 1.68 -5.97
CA ARG A 32 10.46 1.62 -7.32
C ARG A 32 10.37 0.23 -7.95
N LYS A 33 10.66 -0.82 -7.15
CA LYS A 33 10.56 -2.22 -7.58
C LYS A 33 9.15 -2.58 -8.05
N ARG A 34 8.12 -1.90 -7.51
CA ARG A 34 6.70 -2.13 -7.83
C ARG A 34 6.14 -1.10 -8.83
N GLY A 35 7.00 -0.45 -9.61
CA GLY A 35 6.58 0.39 -10.73
C GLY A 35 6.18 1.82 -10.37
N VAL A 36 6.33 2.26 -9.13
CA VAL A 36 6.08 3.66 -8.76
C VAL A 36 7.16 4.55 -9.36
N ASN A 37 6.79 5.65 -10.02
CA ASN A 37 7.79 6.55 -10.62
C ASN A 37 8.74 7.16 -9.55
N PRO A 38 9.95 7.62 -9.93
CA PRO A 38 10.94 8.11 -8.97
C PRO A 38 10.45 9.26 -8.08
N ARG A 39 9.78 10.26 -8.67
CA ARG A 39 9.31 11.45 -7.96
C ARG A 39 8.26 11.08 -6.90
N LEU A 40 7.24 10.33 -7.30
CA LEU A 40 6.17 9.86 -6.42
C LEU A 40 6.70 8.90 -5.36
N ALA A 41 7.66 8.03 -5.72
CA ALA A 41 8.31 7.13 -4.77
C ALA A 41 9.07 7.91 -3.70
N ALA A 42 9.86 8.93 -4.09
CA ALA A 42 10.59 9.78 -3.15
C ALA A 42 9.64 10.56 -2.23
N THR A 43 8.61 11.20 -2.78
CA THR A 43 7.60 11.93 -2.00
C THR A 43 6.85 11.01 -1.03
N THR A 44 6.50 9.79 -1.45
CA THR A 44 5.79 8.83 -0.60
C THR A 44 6.71 8.28 0.49
N ALA A 45 7.97 7.95 0.16
CA ALA A 45 8.96 7.43 1.11
C ALA A 45 9.36 8.44 2.20
N GLY A 46 9.50 9.72 1.82
CA GLY A 46 9.89 10.80 2.72
C GLY A 46 8.74 11.44 3.52
N SER A 47 7.49 10.99 3.33
CA SER A 47 6.35 11.58 4.04
C SER A 47 6.40 11.28 5.54
N ALA A 48 6.22 12.32 6.36
CA ALA A 48 6.10 12.21 7.81
C ALA A 48 4.74 11.67 8.29
N HIS A 49 3.80 11.39 7.37
CA HIS A 49 2.49 10.91 7.75
C HIS A 49 2.52 9.47 8.29
N GLY A 50 1.62 9.18 9.23
CA GLY A 50 1.46 7.85 9.78
C GLY A 50 1.04 6.81 8.72
N PRO A 51 1.34 5.51 8.96
CA PRO A 51 1.06 4.42 8.01
C PRO A 51 -0.39 4.36 7.53
N TRP A 52 -1.35 4.66 8.42
CA TRP A 52 -2.78 4.64 8.10
C TRP A 52 -3.18 5.69 7.03
N ARG A 53 -2.57 6.87 7.06
CA ARG A 53 -2.80 7.93 6.07
C ARG A 53 -2.07 7.62 4.77
N LEU A 54 -0.87 7.04 4.86
CA LEU A 54 -0.08 6.63 3.71
C LEU A 54 -0.69 5.44 2.95
N ALA A 55 -1.44 4.58 3.63
CA ALA A 55 -2.14 3.44 3.01
C ALA A 55 -3.14 3.80 1.91
N LEU A 56 -3.59 5.06 1.85
CA LEU A 56 -4.48 5.58 0.81
C LEU A 56 -3.76 6.48 -0.22
N ARG A 57 -2.46 6.71 -0.09
CA ARG A 57 -1.71 7.54 -1.05
C ARG A 57 -1.54 6.79 -2.36
N GLN A 58 -1.54 7.53 -3.46
CA GLN A 58 -1.36 7.00 -4.81
C GLN A 58 -0.08 6.16 -4.95
N GLY A 59 1.04 6.60 -4.38
CA GLY A 59 2.29 5.84 -4.43
C GLY A 59 2.17 4.44 -3.82
N LEU A 60 1.41 4.30 -2.73
CA LEU A 60 1.19 3.01 -2.09
C LEU A 60 0.09 2.18 -2.76
N ALA A 61 -0.92 2.82 -3.35
CA ALA A 61 -1.94 2.15 -4.13
C ALA A 61 -1.38 1.54 -5.43
N ILE A 62 -0.45 2.24 -6.10
CA ILE A 62 0.29 1.71 -7.25
C ILE A 62 1.20 0.56 -6.85
N ALA A 63 1.95 0.72 -5.75
CA ALA A 63 2.86 -0.33 -5.28
C ALA A 63 2.12 -1.57 -4.77
N LEU A 64 0.97 -1.39 -4.11
CA LEU A 64 0.21 -2.47 -3.48
C LEU A 64 -1.25 -2.43 -3.98
N PRO A 65 -1.49 -2.76 -5.26
CA PRO A 65 -2.83 -2.77 -5.83
C PRO A 65 -3.68 -3.89 -5.20
N ASN A 66 -5.00 -3.86 -5.36
CA ASN A 66 -5.86 -4.95 -4.85
C ASN A 66 -5.45 -6.31 -5.44
N ALA A 67 -5.06 -6.34 -6.72
CA ALA A 67 -4.56 -7.53 -7.40
C ALA A 67 -3.32 -8.16 -6.72
N TYR A 68 -2.46 -7.36 -6.08
CA TYR A 68 -1.33 -7.89 -5.30
C TYR A 68 -1.85 -8.74 -4.15
N PHE A 69 -2.84 -8.26 -3.41
CA PHE A 69 -3.41 -9.02 -2.30
C PHE A 69 -4.26 -10.20 -2.77
N ASP A 70 -4.89 -10.10 -3.95
CA ASP A 70 -5.57 -11.23 -4.58
C ASP A 70 -4.57 -12.37 -4.89
N SER A 71 -3.38 -12.02 -5.41
CA SER A 71 -2.31 -13.00 -5.68
C SER A 71 -1.75 -13.67 -4.41
N LEU A 72 -1.95 -13.05 -3.24
CA LEU A 72 -1.61 -13.63 -1.94
C LEU A 72 -2.73 -14.51 -1.36
N GLY A 73 -3.81 -14.75 -2.11
CA GLY A 73 -4.95 -15.56 -1.67
C GLY A 73 -5.87 -14.87 -0.66
N ILE A 74 -5.73 -13.55 -0.45
CA ILE A 74 -6.62 -12.82 0.45
C ILE A 74 -7.98 -12.67 -0.24
N PRO A 75 -9.06 -13.27 0.32
CA PRO A 75 -10.34 -13.34 -0.36
C PRO A 75 -10.96 -11.96 -0.52
N LYS A 76 -11.68 -11.78 -1.64
CA LYS A 76 -12.60 -10.66 -1.80
C LYS A 76 -13.83 -10.96 -0.95
N LEU A 77 -14.23 -10.00 -0.14
CA LEU A 77 -15.45 -10.10 0.68
C LEU A 77 -16.67 -9.62 -0.11
N THR A 78 -16.44 -9.13 -1.32
CA THR A 78 -17.47 -8.60 -2.20
C THR A 78 -17.35 -9.21 -3.58
N VAL A 79 -18.49 -9.63 -4.12
CA VAL A 79 -18.64 -9.99 -5.53
C VAL A 79 -19.02 -8.70 -6.25
N ARG A 80 -18.24 -8.32 -7.26
CA ARG A 80 -18.57 -7.20 -8.16
C ARG A 80 -19.26 -7.73 -9.40
#